data_AF-A0A543K4D6-F1
#
_entry.id   AF-A0A543K4D6-F1
#
_cell.length_a   1.000
_cell.length_b   1.000
_cell.length_c   1.000
_cell.angle_alpha   90.00
_cell.angle_beta   90.00
_cell.angle_gamma   90.00
#
_symmetry.space_group_name_H-M   'P 1'
#
loop_
_entity.id
_entity.type
_entity.pdbx_description
1 polymer ?
#
loop_
_entity_poly.entity_id
_entity_poly.type
_entity_poly.pdbx_seq_one_letter_code
_entity_poly.pdbx_strand_id
1 'polypeptide(L)'
;MPLGEGRQPYHLDGHIYKTKTIETGFFDLEGAENISAVVFSNAGTLAKFDRMGVDAGYSPDDHKYMRMGFRLDPNPNAVIGTLFSEEVVADSGERWSDELQVFHNPRARFPLPLEAFSGATQHRFEEGKHVSYSSGTPVLSSRTIILRLVGGNEVVESTP
;
A
#
# COMPACT_ATOMS: atom_id res chain seq x y z
N MET A 1 28.38 -7.73 24.21
CA MET A 1 26.96 -7.87 24.58
C MET A 1 26.43 -9.07 23.82
N PRO A 2 26.06 -10.19 24.45
CA PRO A 2 25.54 -11.32 23.71
C PRO A 2 24.17 -10.96 23.14
N LEU A 3 23.95 -11.32 21.88
CA LEU A 3 22.65 -11.25 21.21
C LEU A 3 21.67 -12.12 22.00
N GLY A 4 20.66 -11.49 22.60
CA GLY A 4 19.63 -12.20 23.38
C GLY A 4 18.92 -13.22 22.52
N GLU A 5 18.71 -14.41 23.08
CA GLU A 5 17.90 -15.49 22.50
C GLU A 5 16.58 -14.92 21.94
N GLY A 6 16.28 -15.25 20.68
CA GLY A 6 15.09 -14.78 19.99
C GLY A 6 13.84 -15.08 20.82
N ARG A 7 13.12 -14.03 21.22
CA ARG A 7 11.90 -14.15 22.00
C ARG A 7 10.88 -14.94 21.18
N GLN A 8 10.48 -16.12 21.67
CA GLN A 8 9.41 -16.92 21.06
C GLN A 8 8.13 -16.06 20.96
N PRO A 9 7.40 -16.12 19.84
CA PRO A 9 6.10 -15.47 19.73
C PRO A 9 5.19 -16.01 20.85
N TYR A 10 4.58 -15.12 21.64
CA TYR A 10 3.59 -15.51 22.64
C TYR A 10 2.21 -15.11 22.15
N HIS A 11 1.23 -15.99 22.36
CA HIS A 11 -0.17 -15.72 22.02
C HIS A 11 -0.69 -14.57 22.89
N LEU A 12 -1.40 -13.64 22.27
CA LEU A 12 -2.09 -12.54 22.93
C LEU A 12 -3.58 -12.79 22.78
N ASP A 13 -4.36 -12.77 23.86
CA ASP A 13 -5.79 -13.07 23.76
C ASP A 13 -6.62 -11.86 23.28
N GLY A 14 -6.14 -10.65 23.53
CA GLY A 14 -6.79 -9.44 23.00
C GLY A 14 -6.05 -8.15 23.28
N HIS A 15 -6.51 -7.11 22.58
CA HIS A 15 -6.05 -5.73 22.67
C HIS A 15 -7.11 -4.90 23.41
N ILE A 16 -6.75 -4.37 24.57
CA ILE A 16 -7.67 -3.61 25.43
C ILE A 16 -7.30 -2.13 25.39
N TYR A 17 -8.28 -1.28 25.05
CA TYR A 17 -8.16 0.17 25.15
C TYR A 17 -9.44 0.76 25.77
N LYS A 18 -9.32 1.32 26.97
CA LYS A 18 -10.44 1.82 27.78
C LYS A 18 -11.51 0.74 27.95
N THR A 19 -12.69 0.93 27.37
CA THR A 19 -13.84 0.02 27.44
C THR A 19 -13.93 -0.91 26.24
N LYS A 20 -13.02 -0.81 25.26
CA LYS A 20 -13.02 -1.63 24.05
C LYS A 20 -11.97 -2.74 24.17
N THR A 21 -12.42 -3.97 23.99
CA THR A 21 -11.54 -5.13 23.80
C THR A 21 -11.69 -5.61 22.37
N ILE A 22 -10.58 -5.89 21.70
CA ILE A 22 -10.53 -6.48 20.36
C ILE A 22 -9.75 -7.77 20.49
N GLU A 23 -10.35 -8.89 20.09
CA GLU A 23 -9.66 -10.19 20.08
C GLU A 23 -8.50 -10.17 19.10
N THR A 24 -7.42 -10.89 19.44
CA THR A 24 -6.28 -11.06 18.54
C THR A 24 -6.61 -12.08 17.46
N GLY A 25 -5.93 -11.99 16.31
CA GLY A 25 -6.01 -13.02 15.28
C GLY A 25 -7.35 -12.95 14.55
N PHE A 26 -7.56 -11.90 13.75
CA PHE A 26 -8.81 -11.71 13.00
C PHE A 26 -9.26 -12.97 12.22
N PHE A 27 -8.32 -13.72 11.62
CA PHE A 27 -8.61 -14.95 10.89
C PHE A 27 -8.89 -16.18 11.77
N ASP A 28 -8.62 -16.10 13.07
CA ASP A 28 -8.90 -17.14 14.06
C ASP A 28 -10.26 -16.96 14.75
N LEU A 29 -10.93 -15.82 14.53
CA LEU A 29 -12.25 -15.53 15.10
C LEU A 29 -13.32 -16.48 14.52
N GLU A 30 -14.33 -16.78 15.33
CA GLU A 30 -15.49 -17.56 14.88
C GLU A 30 -16.17 -16.87 13.69
N GLY A 31 -16.45 -17.63 12.62
CA GLY A 31 -17.07 -17.12 11.41
C GLY A 31 -16.08 -16.52 10.40
N ALA A 32 -14.83 -16.27 10.79
CA ALA A 32 -13.80 -15.74 9.90
C ALA A 32 -13.49 -16.68 8.74
N GLU A 33 -13.80 -17.99 8.85
CA GLU A 33 -13.69 -18.94 7.74
C GLU A 33 -14.58 -18.58 6.54
N ASN A 34 -15.57 -17.69 6.70
CA ASN A 34 -16.38 -17.16 5.60
C ASN A 34 -15.75 -15.94 4.91
N ILE A 35 -14.60 -15.46 5.40
CA ILE A 35 -13.81 -14.38 4.80
C ILE A 35 -12.61 -14.98 4.08
N SER A 36 -12.55 -14.86 2.75
CA SER A 36 -11.45 -15.42 1.95
C SER A 36 -10.13 -14.65 2.11
N ALA A 37 -10.22 -13.33 2.20
CA ALA A 37 -9.07 -12.43 2.33
C ALA A 37 -9.51 -11.04 2.79
N VAL A 38 -8.55 -10.23 3.22
CA VAL A 38 -8.71 -8.80 3.47
C VAL A 38 -7.89 -8.03 2.44
N VAL A 39 -8.53 -7.14 1.69
CA VAL A 39 -7.86 -6.23 0.75
C VAL A 39 -7.68 -4.87 1.40
N PHE A 40 -6.49 -4.32 1.31
CA PHE A 40 -6.11 -3.04 1.89
C PHE A 40 -5.41 -2.16 0.86
N SER A 41 -5.65 -0.85 0.94
CA SER A 41 -4.85 0.15 0.25
C SER A 41 -4.81 1.44 1.05
N ASN A 42 -3.65 2.08 1.07
CA ASN A 42 -3.47 3.43 1.61
C ASN A 42 -3.58 4.51 0.52
N ALA A 43 -3.86 4.13 -0.73
CA ALA A 43 -3.73 5.02 -1.87
C ALA A 43 -5.05 5.41 -2.55
N GLY A 44 -6.19 5.03 -1.99
CA GLY A 44 -7.53 5.48 -2.43
C GLY A 44 -7.79 6.96 -2.09
N THR A 45 -6.96 7.86 -2.62
CA THR A 45 -6.98 9.31 -2.35
C THR A 45 -7.21 10.09 -3.64
N LEU A 46 -7.72 11.33 -3.53
CA LEU A 46 -7.93 12.22 -4.68
C LEU A 46 -6.69 12.34 -5.56
N ALA A 47 -5.51 12.48 -4.95
CA ALA A 47 -4.24 12.57 -5.67
C ALA A 47 -3.98 11.37 -6.58
N LYS A 48 -4.38 10.14 -6.17
CA LYS A 48 -4.24 8.96 -7.03
C LYS A 48 -5.17 9.05 -8.24
N PHE A 49 -6.42 9.44 -8.02
CA PHE A 49 -7.36 9.61 -9.14
C PHE A 49 -6.87 10.67 -10.14
N ASP A 50 -6.31 11.79 -9.65
CA ASP A 50 -5.73 12.81 -10.54
C ASP A 50 -4.56 12.25 -11.36
N ARG A 51 -3.63 11.53 -10.72
CA ARG A 51 -2.49 10.90 -11.41
C ARG A 51 -2.94 9.86 -12.44
N MET A 52 -3.93 9.03 -12.11
CA MET A 52 -4.46 8.05 -13.06
C MET A 52 -5.17 8.72 -14.25
N GLY A 53 -5.75 9.91 -14.06
CA GLY A 53 -6.24 10.74 -15.17
C GLY A 53 -5.10 11.26 -16.05
N VAL A 54 -4.02 11.75 -15.46
CA VAL A 54 -2.81 12.19 -16.17
C VAL A 54 -2.18 11.03 -16.97
N ASP A 55 -2.04 9.85 -16.35
CA ASP A 55 -1.53 8.63 -16.97
C ASP A 55 -2.38 8.22 -18.19
N ALA A 56 -3.70 8.40 -18.09
CA ALA A 56 -4.64 8.18 -19.19
C ALA A 56 -4.69 9.31 -20.24
N GLY A 57 -3.81 10.32 -20.14
CA GLY A 57 -3.69 11.41 -21.11
C GLY A 57 -4.55 12.64 -20.86
N TYR A 58 -5.19 12.76 -19.68
CA TYR A 58 -6.04 13.90 -19.31
C TYR A 58 -5.31 14.96 -18.49
N SER A 59 -3.99 15.13 -18.70
CA SER A 59 -3.22 16.16 -18.00
C SER A 59 -3.63 17.57 -18.47
N PRO A 60 -3.88 18.52 -17.56
CA PRO A 60 -3.91 19.93 -17.91
C PRO A 60 -2.53 20.40 -18.41
N ASP A 61 -2.50 21.27 -19.42
CA ASP A 61 -1.27 21.79 -20.01
C ASP A 61 -0.47 22.68 -19.05
N ASP A 62 -1.14 23.34 -18.10
CA ASP A 62 -0.55 24.24 -17.11
C ASP A 62 -0.24 23.55 -15.77
N HIS A 63 -0.33 22.23 -15.69
CA HIS A 63 -0.06 21.49 -14.45
C HIS A 63 1.06 20.45 -14.60
N LYS A 64 1.83 20.28 -13.53
CA LYS A 64 2.86 19.24 -13.40
C LYS A 64 2.61 18.42 -12.14
N TYR A 65 2.74 17.10 -12.27
CA TYR A 65 2.46 16.14 -11.21
C TYR A 65 3.73 15.41 -10.85
N MET A 66 4.19 15.58 -9.61
CA MET A 66 5.36 14.87 -9.10
C MET A 66 4.91 13.85 -8.05
N ARG A 67 5.18 12.57 -8.29
CA ARG A 67 4.96 11.49 -7.33
C ARG A 67 6.28 11.11 -6.69
N MET A 68 6.30 11.02 -5.37
CA MET A 68 7.49 10.60 -4.62
C MET A 68 7.11 9.75 -3.42
N GLY A 69 7.97 8.82 -3.04
CA GLY A 69 7.65 7.89 -1.95
C GLY A 69 8.63 6.75 -1.83
N PHE A 70 8.15 5.63 -1.29
CA PHE A 70 8.94 4.43 -1.05
C PHE A 70 8.34 3.23 -1.77
N ARG A 71 9.15 2.56 -2.58
CA ARG A 71 8.86 1.23 -3.12
C ARG A 71 9.30 0.13 -2.18
N LEU A 72 8.69 -1.04 -2.29
CA LEU A 72 9.15 -2.22 -1.55
C LEU A 72 10.59 -2.55 -1.96
N ASP A 73 11.47 -2.68 -0.96
CA ASP A 73 12.80 -3.25 -1.15
C ASP A 73 12.72 -4.77 -0.92
N PRO A 74 13.10 -5.61 -1.90
CA PRO A 74 13.02 -7.06 -1.76
C PRO A 74 14.08 -7.65 -0.82
N ASN A 75 15.08 -6.87 -0.38
CA ASN A 75 16.06 -7.34 0.58
C ASN A 75 15.38 -7.68 1.91
N PRO A 76 15.48 -8.93 2.42
CA PRO A 76 14.81 -9.34 3.66
C PRO A 76 15.32 -8.60 4.90
N ASN A 77 16.46 -7.93 4.82
CA ASN A 77 17.01 -7.10 5.89
C ASN A 77 16.75 -5.59 5.69
N ALA A 78 15.96 -5.20 4.69
CA ALA A 78 15.62 -3.81 4.47
C ALA A 78 14.72 -3.29 5.60
N VAL A 79 15.13 -2.17 6.21
CA VAL A 79 14.36 -1.45 7.24
C VAL A 79 13.58 -0.26 6.69
N ILE A 80 13.87 0.12 5.44
CA ILE A 80 13.22 1.20 4.70
C ILE A 80 13.03 0.76 3.25
N GLY A 81 11.99 1.29 2.60
CA GLY A 81 11.79 1.07 1.17
C GLY A 81 12.78 1.83 0.31
N THR A 82 12.80 1.52 -0.99
CA THR A 82 13.60 2.26 -1.98
C THR A 82 12.91 3.58 -2.30
N LEU A 83 13.60 4.71 -2.09
CA LEU A 83 13.09 6.04 -2.43
C LEU A 83 12.88 6.16 -3.94
N PHE A 84 11.77 6.78 -4.34
CA PHE A 84 11.55 7.20 -5.72
C PHE A 84 10.95 8.61 -5.81
N SER A 85 11.18 9.25 -6.96
CA SER A 85 10.56 10.51 -7.36
C SER A 85 10.47 10.54 -8.88
N GLU A 86 9.27 10.76 -9.41
CA GLU A 86 8.98 10.72 -10.84
C GLU A 86 7.91 11.76 -11.21
N GLU A 87 8.01 12.29 -12.43
CA GLU A 87 6.94 13.07 -13.05
C GLU A 87 5.89 12.10 -13.59
N VAL A 88 4.62 12.40 -13.31
CA VAL A 88 3.49 11.65 -13.84
C VAL A 88 3.09 12.31 -15.14
N VAL A 89 3.15 11.53 -16.21
CA VAL A 89 2.79 11.92 -17.57
C VAL A 89 1.92 10.81 -18.17
N ALA A 90 1.39 11.03 -19.38
CA ALA A 90 0.70 9.98 -20.10
C ALA A 90 1.59 8.73 -20.24
N ASP A 91 1.00 7.54 -20.05
CA ASP A 91 1.69 6.25 -20.10
C ASP A 91 2.87 6.11 -19.10
N SER A 92 2.81 6.81 -17.97
CA SER A 92 3.78 6.67 -16.86
C SER A 92 3.82 5.26 -16.26
N GLY A 93 2.72 4.51 -16.39
CA GLY A 93 2.64 3.09 -16.05
C GLY A 93 2.30 2.80 -14.58
N GLU A 94 1.86 3.81 -13.81
CA GLU A 94 1.28 3.59 -12.47
C GLU A 94 0.04 2.70 -12.60
N ARG A 95 -0.02 1.63 -11.80
CA ARG A 95 -1.17 0.73 -11.77
C ARG A 95 -2.01 0.99 -10.53
N TRP A 96 -3.31 0.75 -10.65
CA TRP A 96 -4.21 0.69 -9.48
C TRP A 96 -3.70 -0.29 -8.42
N SER A 97 -3.10 -1.41 -8.86
CA SER A 97 -2.60 -2.49 -8.02
C SER A 97 -1.29 -2.19 -7.28
N ASP A 98 -0.52 -1.17 -7.66
CA ASP A 98 0.83 -0.95 -7.11
C ASP A 98 0.83 -0.67 -5.60
N GLU A 99 -0.29 -0.22 -5.05
CA GLU A 99 -0.48 0.11 -3.62
C GLU A 99 -1.59 -0.73 -2.99
N LEU A 100 -1.96 -1.85 -3.63
CA LEU A 100 -2.90 -2.83 -3.09
C LEU A 100 -2.13 -3.94 -2.35
N GLN A 101 -2.62 -4.26 -1.16
CA GLN A 101 -2.18 -5.40 -0.36
C GLN A 101 -3.35 -6.35 -0.11
N VAL A 102 -3.13 -7.64 -0.26
CA VAL A 102 -4.15 -8.68 -0.05
C VAL A 102 -3.64 -9.68 0.99
N PHE A 103 -4.33 -9.78 2.12
CA PHE A 103 -4.03 -10.72 3.19
C PHE A 103 -4.96 -11.92 3.08
N HIS A 104 -4.43 -13.08 2.69
CA HIS A 104 -5.21 -14.31 2.53
C HIS A 104 -5.53 -14.92 3.88
N ASN A 105 -6.78 -15.38 4.05
CA ASN A 105 -7.16 -16.14 5.21
C ASN A 105 -6.76 -17.62 5.04
N PRO A 106 -5.85 -18.17 5.87
CA PRO A 106 -5.44 -19.57 5.79
C PRO A 106 -6.57 -20.55 6.18
N ARG A 107 -7.62 -20.07 6.85
CA ARG A 107 -8.78 -20.85 7.32
C ARG A 107 -10.04 -20.66 6.47
N ALA A 108 -9.94 -19.97 5.33
CA ALA A 108 -11.09 -19.71 4.46
C ALA A 108 -11.76 -20.99 3.94
N ARG A 109 -13.09 -21.08 4.04
CA ARG A 109 -13.91 -22.12 3.39
C ARG A 109 -13.77 -22.09 1.87
N PHE A 110 -13.65 -20.89 1.31
CA PHE A 110 -13.42 -20.65 -0.11
C PHE A 110 -12.17 -19.78 -0.27
N PRO A 111 -10.96 -20.36 -0.36
CA PRO A 111 -9.72 -19.61 -0.49
C PRO A 111 -9.71 -18.71 -1.73
N LEU A 112 -9.21 -17.48 -1.58
CA LEU A 112 -9.06 -16.56 -2.69
C LEU A 112 -7.85 -16.99 -3.54
N PRO A 113 -8.02 -17.25 -4.84
CA PRO A 113 -6.92 -17.68 -5.68
C PRO A 113 -6.04 -16.45 -6.04
N LEU A 114 -4.71 -16.62 -6.20
CA LEU A 114 -3.77 -15.48 -6.29
C LEU A 114 -4.05 -14.58 -7.51
N GLU A 115 -4.58 -15.19 -8.56
CA GLU A 115 -4.82 -14.59 -9.86
C GLU A 115 -5.98 -13.59 -9.81
N ALA A 116 -6.84 -13.68 -8.78
CA ALA A 116 -7.97 -12.77 -8.56
C ALA A 116 -7.52 -11.31 -8.35
N PHE A 117 -6.32 -11.09 -7.81
CA PHE A 117 -5.72 -9.76 -7.66
C PHE A 117 -4.28 -9.77 -8.20
N SER A 118 -4.15 -10.09 -9.49
CA SER A 118 -2.85 -10.01 -10.18
C SER A 118 -2.28 -8.59 -10.07
N GLY A 119 -0.97 -8.48 -9.82
CA GLY A 119 -0.29 -7.20 -9.65
C GLY A 119 -0.26 -6.66 -8.22
N ALA A 120 -1.20 -7.05 -7.34
CA ALA A 120 -1.18 -6.64 -5.94
C ALA A 120 -0.12 -7.39 -5.13
N THR A 121 0.41 -6.78 -4.07
CA THR A 121 1.21 -7.50 -3.09
C THR A 121 0.30 -8.41 -2.27
N GLN A 122 0.61 -9.70 -2.22
CA GLN A 122 -0.26 -10.72 -1.63
C GLN A 122 0.47 -11.45 -0.51
N HIS A 123 -0.16 -11.53 0.65
CA HIS A 123 0.39 -12.06 1.89
C HIS A 123 -0.30 -13.37 2.27
N ARG A 124 0.48 -14.41 2.56
CA ARG A 124 0.01 -15.74 2.96
C ARG A 124 0.77 -16.25 4.17
N PHE A 125 0.14 -17.17 4.89
CA PHE A 125 0.82 -18.03 5.86
C PHE A 125 1.01 -19.42 5.25
N GLU A 126 2.26 -19.79 5.03
CA GLU A 126 2.67 -21.07 4.42
C GLU A 126 3.68 -21.73 5.36
N GLU A 127 3.41 -22.99 5.76
CA GLU A 127 4.29 -23.74 6.68
C GLU A 127 4.65 -22.98 7.98
N GLY A 128 3.69 -22.21 8.51
CA GLY A 128 3.89 -21.39 9.71
C GLY A 128 4.72 -20.12 9.49
N LYS A 129 5.05 -19.78 8.25
CA LYS A 129 5.80 -18.58 7.87
C LYS A 129 4.92 -17.61 7.11
N HIS A 130 5.10 -16.31 7.37
CA HIS A 130 4.50 -15.27 6.56
C HIS A 130 5.30 -15.08 5.27
N VAL A 131 4.64 -15.21 4.13
CA VAL A 131 5.22 -15.07 2.80
C VAL A 131 4.49 -13.97 2.04
N SER A 132 5.26 -13.11 1.37
CA SER A 132 4.73 -12.04 0.54
C SER A 132 5.10 -12.27 -0.92
N TYR A 133 4.10 -12.31 -1.79
CA TYR A 133 4.26 -12.33 -3.25
C TYR A 133 4.04 -10.93 -3.78
N SER A 134 4.97 -10.43 -4.59
CA SER A 134 4.86 -9.11 -5.20
C SER A 134 5.36 -9.17 -6.64
N SER A 135 4.75 -8.37 -7.51
CA SER A 135 5.15 -8.24 -8.91
C SER A 135 5.18 -6.77 -9.30
N GLY A 136 6.01 -6.40 -10.27
CA GLY A 136 6.12 -5.01 -10.71
C GLY A 136 6.88 -4.15 -9.70
N THR A 137 6.35 -2.95 -9.41
CA THR A 137 6.98 -1.95 -8.54
C THR A 137 6.06 -1.56 -7.38
N PRO A 138 5.84 -2.45 -6.38
CA PRO A 138 4.95 -2.16 -5.26
C PRO A 138 5.37 -0.89 -4.53
N VAL A 139 4.41 -0.03 -4.23
CA VAL A 139 4.60 1.24 -3.53
C VAL A 139 4.05 1.11 -2.12
N LEU A 140 4.92 1.30 -1.14
CA LEU A 140 4.57 1.25 0.29
C LEU A 140 3.85 2.52 0.72
N SER A 141 4.29 3.66 0.19
CA SER A 141 3.70 4.98 0.43
C SER A 141 4.11 5.94 -0.66
N SER A 142 3.24 6.88 -0.98
CA SER A 142 3.57 7.98 -1.89
C SER A 142 2.85 9.26 -1.49
N ARG A 143 3.40 10.38 -1.94
CA ARG A 143 2.76 11.70 -1.91
C ARG A 143 2.86 12.31 -3.30
N THR A 144 1.90 13.18 -3.61
CA THR A 144 1.87 13.93 -4.87
C THR A 144 1.98 15.41 -4.60
N ILE A 145 2.81 16.07 -5.38
CA ILE A 145 2.87 17.52 -5.48
C ILE A 145 2.30 17.87 -6.85
N ILE A 146 1.27 18.72 -6.84
CA ILE A 146 0.68 19.28 -8.06
C ILE A 146 1.14 20.73 -8.15
N LEU A 147 1.82 21.08 -9.24
CA LEU A 147 2.34 22.41 -9.50
C LEU A 147 1.55 23.02 -10.66
N ARG A 148 0.95 24.20 -10.45
CA ARG A 148 0.40 24.99 -11.54
C ARG A 148 1.48 25.94 -12.07
N LEU A 149 1.76 25.88 -13.36
CA LEU A 149 2.66 26.78 -14.06
C LEU A 149 1.91 28.07 -14.36
N VAL A 150 2.38 29.17 -13.79
CA VAL A 150 1.77 30.49 -13.93
C VAL A 150 2.72 31.38 -14.74
N GLY A 151 2.21 31.99 -15.82
CA GLY A 151 3.00 32.94 -16.59
C GLY A 151 3.34 34.20 -15.77
N GLY A 152 4.41 34.90 -16.12
CA GLY A 152 4.91 36.06 -15.34
C GLY A 152 3.91 37.20 -15.10
N ASN A 153 2.79 37.23 -15.83
CA ASN A 153 1.73 38.24 -15.70
C ASN A 153 0.57 37.84 -14.76
N GLU A 154 0.56 36.60 -14.25
CA GLU A 154 -0.51 36.06 -13.38
C GLU A 154 -0.06 35.89 -11.91
N VAL A 155 1.11 36.41 -11.52
CA VAL A 155 1.51 36.46 -10.10
C VAL A 155 0.63 37.51 -9.40
N VAL A 156 -0.59 37.11 -9.03
CA VAL A 156 -1.46 37.90 -8.16
C VAL A 156 -0.92 37.72 -6.76
N GLU A 157 -0.47 38.82 -6.15
CA GLU A 157 -0.09 38.87 -4.74
C GLU A 157 -1.22 38.27 -3.89
N SER A 158 -0.93 37.16 -3.21
CA SER A 158 -1.79 36.66 -2.15
C SER A 158 -1.72 37.68 -1.01
N THR A 159 -2.69 38.59 -0.96
CA THR A 159 -2.86 39.48 0.19
C THR A 159 -3.27 38.62 1.41
N PRO A 160 -2.67 38.85 2.59
CA PRO A 160 -2.84 38.00 3.77
C PRO A 160 -4.27 37.93 4.33
#